data_AF-A0A086LZ99-F1
#
_entry.id   AF-A0A086LZ99-F1
#
_cell.length_a   1.000
_cell.length_b   1.000
_cell.length_c   1.000
_cell.angle_alpha   90.00
_cell.angle_beta   90.00
_cell.angle_gamma   90.00
#
_symmetry.space_group_name_H-M   'P 1'
#
loop_
_entity.id
_entity.type
_entity.pdbx_description
1 polymer ?
#
loop_
_entity_poly.entity_id
_entity_poly.type
_entity_poly.pdbx_seq_one_letter_code
_entity_poly.pdbx_strand_id
1 'polypeptide(L)'
;DFHRFPCSGTNRDDLLDDALKRPGRFDRLVQIRRPDVAERKEIFKVHLKPLRLAPTIDAVALSERMAALTPGFVGADIANLCNEAAIQAARRRSKVGVEQRDFEAATERTIAGLPSPVKDLLSSHQRRAIAYHECGHAIAGWFLKHGNPVLKLTIIPRSSGALGFAQQMPPTVELHEKDALLDRIAVLLGGRAAEEIFIGAISSGAADDIQKASRLARLSVMQFGMSDRLGLVDYSLQQGGEQNFYRPYSEHTAKVIDDEVSQIINDQYERVTTLLKEREKEVHSLCELLISRESITYSEILECIGPRPVPPDPQMAAYIQALPTRPLLPETGDKETGNKEPGNKETGEKETGDNSRRDDDDSGGQERDLDNNDDASVPEKVKEKVREAAEAVAGRKPASGPVACKADKDEDA
;
A
#
# COMPACT_ATOMS: atom_id res chain seq x y z
N ASP A 1 5.59 4.19 -54.25
CA ASP A 1 4.38 4.03 -53.41
C ASP A 1 4.73 4.03 -51.93
N PHE A 2 4.35 5.09 -51.20
CA PHE A 2 4.49 5.14 -49.75
C PHE A 2 3.15 4.74 -49.12
N HIS A 3 3.04 3.48 -48.70
CA HIS A 3 1.94 3.06 -47.84
C HIS A 3 2.10 3.73 -46.46
N ARG A 4 1.12 4.57 -46.09
CA ARG A 4 1.09 5.24 -44.78
C ARG A 4 0.14 4.49 -43.86
N PHE A 5 0.62 4.11 -42.69
CA PHE A 5 -0.16 3.45 -41.65
C PHE A 5 -0.26 4.38 -40.42
N PRO A 6 -1.36 5.14 -40.27
CA PRO A 6 -1.54 5.99 -39.10
C PRO A 6 -1.85 5.13 -37.86
N CYS A 7 -1.11 5.35 -36.78
CA CYS A 7 -1.37 4.74 -35.47
C CYS A 7 -1.65 5.83 -34.44
N SER A 8 -2.61 5.58 -33.54
CA SER A 8 -2.97 6.46 -32.44
C SER A 8 -3.33 5.62 -31.22
N GLY A 9 -3.19 6.20 -30.02
CA GLY A 9 -3.56 5.56 -28.75
C GLY A 9 -4.47 6.48 -27.93
N THR A 10 -5.50 5.91 -27.30
CA THR A 10 -6.40 6.62 -26.38
C THR A 10 -6.73 5.76 -25.17
N ASN A 11 -6.99 6.40 -24.03
CA ASN A 11 -7.55 5.74 -22.84
C ASN A 11 -9.08 5.87 -22.77
N ARG A 12 -9.69 6.64 -23.66
CA ARG A 12 -11.14 6.95 -23.69
C ARG A 12 -11.68 6.75 -25.09
N ASP A 13 -11.98 5.50 -25.43
CA ASP A 13 -12.65 5.13 -26.69
C ASP A 13 -14.12 5.58 -26.71
N ASP A 14 -14.73 5.71 -25.52
CA ASP A 14 -16.09 6.21 -25.31
C ASP A 14 -16.27 7.65 -25.81
N LEU A 15 -15.22 8.47 -25.77
CA LEU A 15 -15.25 9.85 -26.25
C LEU A 15 -14.87 10.02 -27.71
N LEU A 16 -14.40 8.95 -28.38
CA LEU A 16 -14.03 9.05 -29.78
C LEU A 16 -15.29 9.13 -30.65
N ASP A 17 -15.26 10.08 -31.58
CA ASP A 17 -16.28 10.20 -32.62
C ASP A 17 -16.39 8.87 -33.39
N ASP A 18 -17.61 8.31 -33.45
CA ASP A 18 -17.92 7.10 -34.20
C ASP A 18 -17.49 7.19 -35.66
N ALA A 19 -17.44 8.41 -36.24
CA ALA A 19 -16.93 8.61 -37.57
C ALA A 19 -15.46 8.20 -37.72
N LEU A 20 -14.62 8.33 -36.69
CA LEU A 20 -13.20 7.91 -36.72
C LEU A 20 -13.03 6.38 -36.68
N LYS A 21 -13.96 5.68 -36.03
CA LYS A 21 -13.98 4.22 -35.87
C LYS A 21 -14.52 3.49 -37.12
N ARG A 22 -15.00 4.22 -38.13
CA ARG A 22 -15.52 3.63 -39.37
C ARG A 22 -14.39 3.06 -40.24
N PRO A 23 -14.65 1.94 -40.94
CA PRO A 23 -13.72 1.41 -41.94
C PRO A 23 -13.35 2.44 -43.03
N GLY A 24 -12.09 2.43 -43.46
CA GLY A 24 -11.43 3.45 -44.28
C GLY A 24 -10.67 4.52 -43.48
N ARG A 25 -10.62 4.43 -42.14
CA ARG A 25 -9.95 5.39 -41.24
C ARG A 25 -9.08 4.64 -40.23
N PHE A 26 -9.56 4.44 -39.00
CA PHE A 26 -8.94 3.56 -38.02
C PHE A 26 -9.61 2.18 -38.08
N ASP A 27 -9.19 1.40 -39.07
CA ASP A 27 -9.81 0.11 -39.40
C ASP A 27 -9.54 -0.98 -38.35
N ARG A 28 -8.47 -0.82 -37.58
CA ARG A 28 -8.03 -1.79 -36.58
C ARG A 28 -8.00 -1.11 -35.22
N LEU A 29 -8.92 -1.54 -34.37
CA LEU A 29 -8.91 -1.24 -32.95
C LEU A 29 -8.21 -2.40 -32.24
N VAL A 30 -7.07 -2.10 -31.61
CA VAL A 30 -6.32 -3.06 -30.79
C VAL A 30 -6.42 -2.61 -29.35
N GLN A 31 -7.24 -3.31 -28.58
CA GLN A 31 -7.38 -3.02 -27.15
C GLN A 31 -6.24 -3.69 -26.38
N ILE A 32 -5.36 -2.88 -25.80
CA ILE A 32 -4.31 -3.36 -24.90
C ILE A 32 -4.90 -3.35 -23.48
N ARG A 33 -5.09 -4.55 -22.92
CA ARG A 33 -5.60 -4.73 -21.56
C ARG A 33 -4.48 -4.58 -20.54
N ARG A 34 -4.85 -4.43 -19.26
CA ARG A 34 -3.88 -4.49 -18.16
C ARG A 34 -3.26 -5.88 -18.11
N PRO A 35 -1.96 -6.00 -17.78
CA PRO A 35 -1.27 -7.27 -17.83
C PRO A 35 -1.68 -8.22 -16.70
N ASP A 36 -1.83 -9.50 -17.05
CA ASP A 36 -2.06 -10.58 -16.10
C ASP A 36 -0.79 -10.90 -15.28
N VAL A 37 -0.90 -11.75 -14.24
CA VAL A 37 0.26 -12.11 -13.39
C VAL A 37 1.42 -12.67 -14.22
N ALA A 38 1.12 -13.57 -15.17
CA ALA A 38 2.12 -14.16 -16.05
C ALA A 38 2.76 -13.12 -16.99
N GLU A 39 1.98 -12.17 -17.50
CA GLU A 39 2.48 -11.10 -18.36
C GLU A 39 3.33 -10.10 -17.56
N ARG A 40 2.92 -9.74 -16.34
CA ARG A 40 3.71 -8.92 -15.43
C ARG A 40 5.06 -9.56 -15.11
N LYS A 41 5.12 -10.88 -14.92
CA LYS A 41 6.38 -11.62 -14.73
C LYS A 41 7.33 -11.40 -15.92
N GLU A 42 6.85 -11.49 -17.15
CA GLU A 42 7.67 -11.24 -18.33
C GLU A 42 8.11 -9.76 -18.44
N ILE A 43 7.22 -8.83 -18.10
CA ILE A 43 7.56 -7.39 -18.04
C ILE A 43 8.67 -7.14 -17.00
N PHE A 44 8.57 -7.74 -15.80
CA PHE A 44 9.62 -7.68 -14.78
C PHE A 44 10.95 -8.21 -15.31
N LYS A 45 10.97 -9.36 -16.00
CA LYS A 45 12.21 -9.89 -16.58
C LYS A 45 12.87 -8.91 -17.56
N VAL A 46 12.09 -8.13 -18.32
CA VAL A 46 12.65 -7.09 -19.20
C VAL A 46 13.28 -5.95 -18.40
N HIS A 47 12.60 -5.46 -17.36
CA HIS A 47 13.07 -4.32 -16.57
C HIS A 47 14.15 -4.67 -15.52
N LEU A 48 14.30 -5.96 -15.16
CA LEU A 48 15.37 -6.44 -14.29
C LEU A 48 16.71 -6.57 -15.01
N LYS A 49 16.72 -6.85 -16.33
CA LYS A 49 17.96 -6.98 -17.14
C LYS A 49 18.96 -5.82 -17.01
N PRO A 50 18.56 -4.53 -17.06
CA PRO A 50 19.50 -3.43 -16.92
C PRO A 50 20.03 -3.22 -15.48
N LEU A 51 19.42 -3.85 -14.46
CA LEU A 51 19.77 -3.65 -13.07
C LEU A 51 20.91 -4.58 -12.62
N ARG A 52 21.82 -4.04 -11.81
CA ARG A 52 22.81 -4.85 -11.09
C ARG A 52 22.17 -5.42 -9.83
N LEU A 53 21.67 -6.65 -9.93
CA LEU A 53 21.11 -7.38 -8.79
C LEU A 53 22.21 -7.97 -7.90
N ALA A 54 21.92 -8.11 -6.62
CA ALA A 54 22.80 -8.82 -5.70
C ALA A 54 22.94 -10.30 -6.12
N PRO A 55 24.12 -10.93 -5.95
CA PRO A 55 24.37 -12.30 -6.39
C PRO A 55 23.52 -13.36 -5.65
N THR A 56 22.93 -12.98 -4.52
CA THR A 56 22.01 -13.83 -3.75
C THR A 56 20.60 -13.90 -4.33
N ILE A 57 20.30 -13.10 -5.36
CA ILE A 57 18.96 -12.97 -5.93
C ILE A 57 18.89 -13.69 -7.26
N ASP A 58 17.99 -14.67 -7.34
CA ASP A 58 17.54 -15.19 -8.63
C ASP A 58 16.52 -14.23 -9.26
N ALA A 59 16.84 -13.71 -10.44
CA ALA A 59 15.98 -12.79 -11.18
C ALA A 59 14.65 -13.43 -11.59
N VAL A 60 14.61 -14.76 -11.83
CA VAL A 60 13.38 -15.46 -12.20
C VAL A 60 12.46 -15.54 -10.99
N ALA A 61 12.95 -16.05 -9.86
CA ALA A 61 12.19 -16.08 -8.61
C ALA A 61 11.73 -14.68 -8.16
N LEU A 62 12.59 -13.66 -8.30
CA LEU A 62 12.20 -12.28 -8.00
C LEU A 62 11.08 -11.78 -8.91
N SER A 63 11.14 -12.06 -10.22
CA SER A 63 10.10 -11.63 -11.16
C SER A 63 8.73 -12.26 -10.89
N GLU A 64 8.71 -13.54 -10.51
CA GLU A 64 7.48 -14.24 -10.11
C GLU A 64 6.88 -13.62 -8.86
N ARG A 65 7.74 -13.37 -7.87
CA ARG A 65 7.33 -12.78 -6.62
C ARG A 65 6.79 -11.37 -6.81
N MET A 66 7.52 -10.49 -7.48
CA MET A 66 7.07 -9.10 -7.68
C MET A 66 5.79 -9.04 -8.51
N ALA A 67 5.64 -9.89 -9.54
CA ALA A 67 4.41 -9.96 -10.31
C ALA A 67 3.19 -10.34 -9.46
N ALA A 68 3.39 -11.20 -8.45
CA ALA A 68 2.38 -11.51 -7.45
C ALA A 68 2.11 -10.28 -6.55
N LEU A 69 3.15 -9.65 -5.97
CA LEU A 69 3.03 -8.53 -5.03
C LEU A 69 2.42 -7.25 -5.63
N THR A 70 2.42 -7.10 -6.96
CA THR A 70 1.95 -5.87 -7.64
C THR A 70 0.70 -6.11 -8.51
N PRO A 71 -0.44 -6.52 -7.93
CA PRO A 71 -1.67 -6.72 -8.69
C PRO A 71 -2.19 -5.39 -9.24
N GLY A 72 -2.63 -5.40 -10.50
CA GLY A 72 -3.18 -4.23 -11.19
C GLY A 72 -2.15 -3.26 -11.77
N PHE A 73 -0.84 -3.48 -11.54
CA PHE A 73 0.22 -2.65 -12.10
C PHE A 73 0.32 -2.79 -13.62
N VAL A 74 0.54 -1.68 -14.30
CA VAL A 74 0.84 -1.67 -15.75
C VAL A 74 2.35 -1.64 -16.00
N GLY A 75 2.76 -1.82 -17.26
CA GLY A 75 4.19 -1.86 -17.61
C GLY A 75 4.98 -0.62 -17.17
N ALA A 76 4.35 0.57 -17.24
CA ALA A 76 4.96 1.81 -16.76
C ALA A 76 5.18 1.80 -15.23
N ASP A 77 4.23 1.28 -14.45
CA ASP A 77 4.35 1.18 -12.99
C ASP A 77 5.47 0.21 -12.60
N ILE A 78 5.57 -0.92 -13.30
CA ILE A 78 6.63 -1.93 -13.09
C ILE A 78 8.01 -1.33 -13.41
N ALA A 79 8.13 -0.60 -14.52
CA ALA A 79 9.36 0.08 -14.88
C ALA A 79 9.78 1.11 -13.82
N ASN A 80 8.82 1.90 -13.32
CA ASN A 80 9.06 2.87 -12.27
C ASN A 80 9.48 2.21 -10.96
N LEU A 81 8.81 1.11 -10.56
CA LEU A 81 9.15 0.35 -9.36
C LEU A 81 10.59 -0.20 -9.41
N CYS A 82 11.00 -0.76 -10.56
CA CYS A 82 12.36 -1.25 -10.76
C CYS A 82 13.40 -0.11 -10.64
N ASN A 83 13.09 1.07 -11.18
CA ASN A 83 13.94 2.25 -11.06
C ASN A 83 14.02 2.76 -9.62
N GLU A 84 12.90 2.84 -8.91
CA GLU A 84 12.87 3.23 -7.50
C GLU A 84 13.66 2.25 -6.62
N ALA A 85 13.58 0.95 -6.88
CA ALA A 85 14.39 -0.05 -6.19
C ALA A 85 15.90 0.20 -6.38
N ALA A 86 16.32 0.54 -7.60
CA ALA A 86 17.70 0.92 -7.88
C ALA A 86 18.13 2.20 -7.14
N ILE A 87 17.24 3.20 -7.05
CA ILE A 87 17.48 4.43 -6.30
C ILE A 87 17.61 4.14 -4.79
N GLN A 88 16.78 3.25 -4.23
CA GLN A 88 16.89 2.85 -2.81
C GLN A 88 18.22 2.16 -2.53
N ALA A 89 18.64 1.23 -3.39
CA ALA A 89 19.93 0.57 -3.28
C ALA A 89 21.09 1.57 -3.34
N ALA A 90 21.00 2.57 -4.23
CA ALA A 90 21.99 3.64 -4.36
C ALA A 90 22.04 4.54 -3.11
N ARG A 91 20.88 4.92 -2.55
CA ARG A 91 20.78 5.71 -1.30
C ARG A 91 21.42 4.99 -0.12
N ARG A 92 21.22 3.67 -0.03
CA ARG A 92 21.85 2.80 0.97
C ARG A 92 23.36 2.62 0.75
N ARG A 93 23.91 3.11 -0.37
CA ARG A 93 25.30 2.89 -0.78
C ARG A 93 25.64 1.39 -0.87
N SER A 94 24.69 0.59 -1.38
CA SER A 94 24.88 -0.85 -1.57
C SER A 94 26.07 -1.11 -2.50
N LYS A 95 27.00 -1.96 -2.07
CA LYS A 95 28.18 -2.37 -2.87
C LYS A 95 27.90 -3.61 -3.73
N VAL A 96 26.90 -4.40 -3.37
CA VAL A 96 26.58 -5.70 -3.99
C VAL A 96 25.52 -5.61 -5.08
N GLY A 97 24.80 -4.49 -5.18
CA GLY A 97 23.70 -4.29 -6.11
C GLY A 97 22.36 -4.08 -5.40
N VAL A 98 21.27 -4.14 -6.17
CA VAL A 98 19.89 -4.03 -5.68
C VAL A 98 19.52 -5.33 -4.97
N GLU A 99 19.05 -5.20 -3.73
CA GLU A 99 18.61 -6.31 -2.89
C GLU A 99 17.08 -6.40 -2.86
N GLN A 100 16.55 -7.53 -2.38
CA GLN A 100 15.11 -7.77 -2.29
C GLN A 100 14.38 -6.72 -1.44
N ARG A 101 14.99 -6.29 -0.33
CA ARG A 101 14.45 -5.22 0.53
C ARG A 101 14.24 -3.90 -0.21
N ASP A 102 15.05 -3.63 -1.24
CA ASP A 102 14.96 -2.39 -2.00
C ASP A 102 13.72 -2.43 -2.93
N PHE A 103 13.37 -3.61 -3.47
CA PHE A 103 12.12 -3.82 -4.21
C PHE A 103 10.88 -3.75 -3.31
N GLU A 104 10.94 -4.30 -2.10
CA GLU A 104 9.85 -4.20 -1.12
C GLU A 104 9.61 -2.73 -0.74
N ALA A 105 10.67 -1.98 -0.42
CA ALA A 105 10.58 -0.55 -0.11
C ALA A 105 10.09 0.28 -1.31
N ALA A 106 10.50 -0.06 -2.53
CA ALA A 106 10.01 0.58 -3.75
C ALA A 106 8.52 0.30 -3.98
N THR A 107 8.09 -0.95 -3.78
CA THR A 107 6.68 -1.35 -3.90
C THR A 107 5.81 -0.54 -2.96
N GLU A 108 6.21 -0.42 -1.69
CA GLU A 108 5.50 0.41 -0.71
C GLU A 108 5.42 1.87 -1.14
N ARG A 109 6.54 2.42 -1.61
CA ARG A 109 6.60 3.81 -2.05
C ARG A 109 5.69 4.06 -3.25
N THR A 110 5.60 3.12 -4.19
CA THR A 110 4.74 3.24 -5.36
C THR A 110 3.26 3.10 -5.00
N ILE A 111 2.90 2.19 -4.09
CA ILE A 111 1.50 1.96 -3.69
C ILE A 111 1.00 3.02 -2.70
N ALA A 112 1.75 3.27 -1.63
CA ALA A 112 1.31 4.08 -0.49
C ALA A 112 1.87 5.52 -0.50
N GLY A 113 2.93 5.79 -1.27
CA GLY A 113 3.58 7.09 -1.35
C GLY A 113 4.80 7.27 -0.44
N LEU A 114 5.31 8.50 -0.39
CA LEU A 114 6.48 8.87 0.41
C LEU A 114 6.18 8.74 1.92
N PRO A 115 7.08 8.19 2.74
CA PRO A 115 6.95 8.31 4.19
C PRO A 115 6.98 9.78 4.59
N SER A 116 6.03 10.19 5.41
CA SER A 116 5.91 11.57 5.87
C SER A 116 6.83 11.80 7.09
N PRO A 117 7.56 12.92 7.16
CA PRO A 117 8.33 13.28 8.36
C PRO A 117 7.44 13.54 9.58
N VAL A 118 6.12 13.62 9.38
CA VAL A 118 5.12 13.77 10.47
C VAL A 118 5.15 12.60 11.46
N LYS A 119 5.78 11.46 11.12
CA LYS A 119 6.00 10.34 12.06
C LYS A 119 6.54 10.80 13.42
N ASP A 120 7.53 11.70 13.40
CA ASP A 120 8.24 12.14 14.61
C ASP A 120 7.42 13.13 15.46
N LEU A 121 6.32 13.66 14.89
CA LEU A 121 5.41 14.60 15.55
C LEU A 121 4.21 13.91 16.21
N LEU A 122 4.00 12.61 15.98
CA LEU A 122 2.86 11.88 16.52
C LEU A 122 3.05 11.57 18.02
N SER A 123 2.05 11.93 18.82
CA SER A 123 2.03 11.57 20.24
C SER A 123 1.88 10.06 20.42
N SER A 124 2.28 9.54 21.58
CA SER A 124 2.10 8.12 21.92
C SER A 124 0.63 7.69 21.89
N HIS A 125 -0.29 8.58 22.28
CA HIS A 125 -1.72 8.35 22.20
C HIS A 125 -2.22 8.28 20.75
N GLN A 126 -1.79 9.19 19.88
CA GLN A 126 -2.15 9.18 18.46
C GLN A 126 -1.62 7.94 17.76
N ARG A 127 -0.35 7.56 18.03
CA ARG A 127 0.25 6.34 17.49
C ARG A 127 -0.51 5.09 17.92
N ARG A 128 -0.96 5.05 19.18
CA ARG A 128 -1.81 3.97 19.69
C ARG A 128 -3.15 3.94 18.96
N ALA A 129 -3.83 5.08 18.82
CA ALA A 129 -5.10 5.14 18.10
C ALA A 129 -4.99 4.62 16.66
N ILE A 130 -3.94 5.04 15.93
CA ILE A 130 -3.65 4.55 14.57
C ILE A 130 -3.40 3.03 14.59
N ALA A 131 -2.63 2.52 15.56
CA ALA A 131 -2.39 1.08 15.66
C ALA A 131 -3.70 0.29 15.83
N TYR A 132 -4.59 0.73 16.74
CA TYR A 132 -5.89 0.08 16.93
C TYR A 132 -6.79 0.18 15.68
N HIS A 133 -6.77 1.31 14.98
CA HIS A 133 -7.49 1.47 13.71
C HIS A 133 -7.02 0.45 12.66
N GLU A 134 -5.71 0.35 12.45
CA GLU A 134 -5.11 -0.59 11.50
C GLU A 134 -5.34 -2.06 11.91
N CYS A 135 -5.23 -2.38 13.21
CA CYS A 135 -5.57 -3.70 13.73
C CYS A 135 -7.04 -4.05 13.49
N GLY A 136 -7.96 -3.09 13.63
CA GLY A 136 -9.39 -3.29 13.42
C GLY A 136 -9.70 -3.79 12.02
N HIS A 137 -9.09 -3.17 11.00
CA HIS A 137 -9.16 -3.65 9.62
C HIS A 137 -8.53 -5.03 9.45
N ALA A 138 -7.36 -5.28 10.05
CA ALA A 138 -6.64 -6.54 9.91
C ALA A 138 -7.43 -7.72 10.50
N ILE A 139 -7.97 -7.55 11.72
CA ILE A 139 -8.75 -8.58 12.42
C ILE A 139 -10.08 -8.83 11.69
N ALA A 140 -10.80 -7.78 11.31
CA ALA A 140 -12.03 -7.94 10.52
C ALA A 140 -11.75 -8.70 9.21
N GLY A 141 -10.69 -8.33 8.47
CA GLY A 141 -10.30 -9.01 7.24
C GLY A 141 -9.84 -10.46 7.44
N TRP A 142 -9.29 -10.78 8.62
CA TRP A 142 -8.82 -12.12 8.95
C TRP A 142 -9.99 -13.08 9.24
N PHE A 143 -10.94 -12.67 10.09
CA PHE A 143 -12.00 -13.54 10.58
C PHE A 143 -13.24 -13.58 9.68
N LEU A 144 -13.51 -12.53 8.89
CA LEU A 144 -14.62 -12.55 7.94
C LEU A 144 -14.32 -13.50 6.77
N LYS A 145 -15.36 -14.20 6.30
CA LYS A 145 -15.25 -15.26 5.29
C LYS A 145 -14.78 -14.71 3.96
N HIS A 146 -15.37 -13.61 3.51
CA HIS A 146 -15.04 -12.95 2.25
C HIS A 146 -14.09 -11.75 2.45
N GLY A 147 -13.56 -11.57 3.67
CA GLY A 147 -12.54 -10.59 3.97
C GLY A 147 -11.22 -10.91 3.26
N ASN A 148 -10.55 -9.89 2.73
CA ASN A 148 -9.21 -10.03 2.18
C ASN A 148 -8.18 -9.94 3.31
N PRO A 149 -7.32 -10.95 3.51
CA PRO A 149 -6.30 -10.90 4.55
C PRO A 149 -5.27 -9.80 4.25
N VAL A 150 -4.78 -9.17 5.30
CA VAL A 150 -3.72 -8.17 5.20
C VAL A 150 -2.38 -8.85 5.06
N LEU A 151 -1.62 -8.45 4.05
CA LEU A 151 -0.29 -8.96 3.73
C LEU A 151 0.80 -8.27 4.55
N LYS A 152 0.61 -6.97 4.76
CA LYS A 152 1.50 -6.12 5.54
C LYS A 152 0.70 -5.00 6.18
N LEU A 153 0.94 -4.78 7.46
CA LEU A 153 0.33 -3.74 8.28
C LEU A 153 1.42 -2.75 8.69
N THR A 154 1.15 -1.45 8.65
CA THR A 154 2.09 -0.42 9.13
C THR A 154 1.38 0.80 9.70
N ILE A 155 1.98 1.40 10.73
CA ILE A 155 1.51 2.64 11.38
C ILE A 155 2.37 3.86 11.01
N ILE A 156 3.20 3.74 9.97
CA ILE A 156 4.08 4.81 9.52
C ILE A 156 3.29 5.71 8.57
N PRO A 157 3.08 7.00 8.90
CA PRO A 157 2.27 7.91 8.11
C PRO A 157 2.90 8.17 6.73
N ARG A 158 2.07 8.24 5.70
CA ARG A 158 2.51 8.46 4.31
C ARG A 158 1.95 9.77 3.74
N SER A 159 2.59 10.27 2.68
CA SER A 159 2.29 11.56 2.05
C SER A 159 0.90 11.63 1.39
N SER A 160 0.23 10.48 1.23
CA SER A 160 -1.14 10.36 0.71
C SER A 160 -2.22 10.80 1.72
N GLY A 161 -1.84 11.19 2.93
CA GLY A 161 -2.76 11.55 4.02
C GLY A 161 -3.21 10.37 4.88
N ALA A 162 -2.82 9.14 4.51
CA ALA A 162 -3.04 7.95 5.32
C ALA A 162 -2.01 7.87 6.46
N LEU A 163 -2.51 7.75 7.70
CA LEU A 163 -1.69 7.65 8.92
C LEU A 163 -1.16 6.23 9.17
N GLY A 164 -1.79 5.22 8.57
CA GLY A 164 -1.38 3.83 8.50
C GLY A 164 -1.78 3.21 7.15
N PHE A 165 -1.30 2.00 6.88
CA PHE A 165 -1.64 1.28 5.64
C PHE A 165 -1.67 -0.23 5.84
N ALA A 166 -2.74 -0.85 5.36
CA ALA A 166 -2.92 -2.29 5.26
C ALA A 166 -2.92 -2.72 3.78
N GLN A 167 -1.90 -3.45 3.34
CA GLN A 167 -1.88 -3.99 1.98
C GLN A 167 -2.80 -5.23 1.90
N GLN A 168 -3.86 -5.14 1.11
CA GLN A 168 -4.75 -6.26 0.80
C GLN A 168 -4.50 -6.77 -0.62
N MET A 169 -4.71 -8.07 -0.84
CA MET A 169 -4.72 -8.63 -2.20
C MET A 169 -6.07 -8.31 -2.88
N PRO A 170 -6.08 -7.80 -4.13
CA PRO A 170 -7.31 -7.66 -4.91
C PRO A 170 -7.92 -9.04 -5.21
N PRO A 171 -9.26 -9.16 -5.19
CA PRO A 171 -9.95 -10.39 -5.57
C PRO A 171 -9.77 -10.67 -7.07
N THR A 172 -9.91 -11.95 -7.42
CA THR A 172 -9.56 -12.53 -8.72
C THR A 172 -10.71 -12.45 -9.74
N VAL A 173 -11.94 -12.35 -9.24
CA VAL A 173 -13.18 -12.27 -10.02
C VAL A 173 -13.96 -11.02 -9.59
N GLU A 174 -14.41 -10.23 -10.57
CA GLU A 174 -15.19 -8.99 -10.39
C GLU A 174 -16.66 -9.24 -9.99
N LEU A 175 -17.06 -10.51 -9.92
CA LEU A 175 -18.40 -10.90 -9.45
C LEU A 175 -18.38 -11.02 -7.93
N HIS A 176 -19.11 -10.14 -7.28
CA HIS A 176 -19.24 -10.14 -5.83
C HIS A 176 -20.60 -10.67 -5.41
N GLU A 177 -20.60 -11.70 -4.55
CA GLU A 177 -21.79 -12.13 -3.82
C GLU A 177 -22.22 -11.01 -2.85
N LYS A 178 -23.52 -10.97 -2.51
CA LYS A 178 -24.06 -10.00 -1.54
C LYS A 178 -23.29 -10.06 -0.22
N ASP A 179 -23.07 -11.27 0.30
CA ASP A 179 -22.32 -11.50 1.55
C ASP A 179 -20.87 -10.99 1.45
N ALA A 180 -20.23 -11.10 0.27
CA ALA A 180 -18.89 -10.59 0.06
C ALA A 180 -18.82 -9.06 0.09
N LEU A 181 -19.83 -8.37 -0.44
CA LEU A 181 -19.93 -6.91 -0.34
C LEU A 181 -20.19 -6.46 1.09
N LEU A 182 -21.06 -7.16 1.81
CA LEU A 182 -21.34 -6.88 3.23
C LEU A 182 -20.09 -7.08 4.09
N ASP A 183 -19.36 -8.18 3.90
CA ASP A 183 -18.08 -8.43 4.57
C ASP A 183 -17.05 -7.33 4.24
N ARG A 184 -17.01 -6.83 3.01
CA ARG A 184 -16.10 -5.74 2.62
C ARG A 184 -16.46 -4.41 3.30
N ILE A 185 -17.75 -4.09 3.39
CA ILE A 185 -18.25 -2.93 4.14
C ILE A 185 -17.87 -3.07 5.62
N ALA A 186 -18.07 -4.25 6.19
CA ALA A 186 -17.67 -4.58 7.57
C ALA A 186 -16.16 -4.35 7.81
N VAL A 187 -15.29 -4.83 6.91
CA VAL A 187 -13.83 -4.59 7.03
C VAL A 187 -13.50 -3.09 7.01
N LEU A 188 -14.13 -2.30 6.14
CA LEU A 188 -13.90 -0.84 6.08
C LEU A 188 -14.34 -0.13 7.36
N LEU A 189 -15.40 -0.61 8.01
CA LEU A 189 -15.88 -0.03 9.27
C LEU A 189 -15.07 -0.48 10.50
N GLY A 190 -14.23 -1.51 10.36
CA GLY A 190 -13.46 -2.10 11.46
C GLY A 190 -12.46 -1.17 12.12
N GLY A 191 -11.83 -0.26 11.36
CA GLY A 191 -10.91 0.72 11.95
C GLY A 191 -11.62 1.67 12.92
N ARG A 192 -12.73 2.27 12.47
CA ARG A 192 -13.59 3.12 13.32
C ARG A 192 -14.10 2.38 14.55
N ALA A 193 -14.57 1.14 14.38
CA ALA A 193 -15.10 0.34 15.49
C ALA A 193 -14.01 0.04 16.53
N ALA A 194 -12.79 -0.26 16.11
CA ALA A 194 -11.67 -0.51 17.02
C ALA A 194 -11.27 0.74 17.81
N GLU A 195 -11.26 1.92 17.18
CA GLU A 195 -11.03 3.19 17.87
C GLU A 195 -12.09 3.43 18.97
N GLU A 196 -13.37 3.25 18.64
CA GLU A 196 -14.46 3.50 19.58
C GLU A 196 -14.42 2.55 20.78
N ILE A 197 -14.18 1.25 20.55
CA ILE A 197 -14.20 0.24 21.62
C ILE A 197 -12.98 0.35 22.53
N PHE A 198 -11.77 0.46 21.97
CA PHE A 198 -10.52 0.29 22.73
C PHE A 198 -9.87 1.61 23.13
N ILE A 199 -10.06 2.69 22.36
CA ILE A 199 -9.52 4.02 22.68
C ILE A 199 -10.60 4.89 23.36
N GLY A 200 -11.88 4.70 23.01
CA GLY A 200 -12.97 5.54 23.51
C GLY A 200 -13.05 6.92 22.85
N ALA A 201 -12.34 7.13 21.74
CA ALA A 201 -12.35 8.37 20.97
C ALA A 201 -12.37 8.07 19.47
N ILE A 202 -13.21 8.80 18.73
CA ILE A 202 -13.33 8.67 17.27
C ILE A 202 -12.41 9.67 16.57
N SER A 203 -11.68 9.22 15.55
CA SER A 203 -10.78 10.09 14.78
C SER A 203 -11.38 10.57 13.44
N SER A 204 -10.81 11.60 12.84
CA SER A 204 -11.11 11.97 11.44
C SER A 204 -10.45 11.02 10.42
N GLY A 205 -9.59 10.10 10.86
CA GLY A 205 -8.83 9.18 10.01
C GLY A 205 -9.71 8.17 9.25
N ALA A 206 -10.85 7.79 9.83
CA ALA A 206 -11.78 6.85 9.19
C ALA A 206 -12.66 7.45 8.06
N ALA A 207 -12.46 8.74 7.69
CA ALA A 207 -13.31 9.42 6.72
C ALA A 207 -13.29 8.73 5.33
N ASP A 208 -12.11 8.33 4.85
CA ASP A 208 -11.94 7.63 3.57
C ASP A 208 -12.62 6.25 3.59
N ASP A 209 -12.51 5.52 4.71
CA ASP A 209 -13.15 4.21 4.87
C ASP A 209 -14.68 4.32 4.88
N ILE A 210 -15.23 5.30 5.59
CA ILE A 210 -16.67 5.60 5.62
C ILE A 210 -17.16 5.99 4.22
N GLN A 211 -16.39 6.79 3.48
CA GLN A 211 -16.73 7.17 2.12
C GLN A 211 -16.78 5.95 1.19
N LYS A 212 -15.77 5.06 1.26
CA LYS A 212 -15.73 3.82 0.48
C LYS A 212 -16.87 2.87 0.86
N ALA A 213 -17.15 2.69 2.16
CA ALA A 213 -18.25 1.88 2.66
C ALA A 213 -19.60 2.39 2.15
N SER A 214 -19.83 3.71 2.24
CA SER A 214 -21.03 4.37 1.75
C SER A 214 -21.21 4.21 0.24
N ARG A 215 -20.13 4.32 -0.53
CA ARG A 215 -20.16 4.10 -1.97
C ARG A 215 -20.53 2.65 -2.32
N LEU A 216 -19.92 1.67 -1.64
CA LEU A 216 -20.23 0.26 -1.87
C LEU A 216 -21.68 -0.08 -1.50
N ALA A 217 -22.18 0.44 -0.38
CA ALA A 217 -23.57 0.26 0.02
C ALA A 217 -24.53 0.85 -1.04
N ARG A 218 -24.26 2.07 -1.52
CA ARG A 218 -25.04 2.69 -2.60
C ARG A 218 -25.01 1.88 -3.90
N LEU A 219 -23.85 1.38 -4.32
CA LEU A 219 -23.75 0.55 -5.52
C LEU A 219 -24.55 -0.76 -5.38
N SER A 220 -24.49 -1.37 -4.19
CA SER A 220 -25.24 -2.59 -3.86
C SER A 220 -26.76 -2.39 -4.00
N VAL A 221 -27.25 -1.24 -3.54
CA VAL A 221 -28.67 -0.90 -3.58
C VAL A 221 -29.09 -0.43 -4.98
N MET A 222 -28.34 0.49 -5.59
CA MET A 222 -28.76 1.20 -6.81
C MET A 222 -28.45 0.45 -8.10
N GLN A 223 -27.33 -0.27 -8.20
CA GLN A 223 -26.88 -0.90 -9.44
C GLN A 223 -27.08 -2.41 -9.43
N PHE A 224 -26.74 -3.05 -8.30
CA PHE A 224 -26.76 -4.50 -8.20
C PHE A 224 -28.14 -5.06 -7.82
N GLY A 225 -29.09 -4.20 -7.44
CA GLY A 225 -30.44 -4.63 -7.06
C GLY A 225 -30.47 -5.53 -5.83
N MET A 226 -29.55 -5.34 -4.87
CA MET A 226 -29.41 -6.21 -3.69
C MET A 226 -30.32 -5.84 -2.51
N SER A 227 -31.24 -4.88 -2.70
CA SER A 227 -32.27 -4.51 -1.72
C SER A 227 -33.60 -5.19 -2.06
N ASP A 228 -34.17 -5.85 -1.07
CA ASP A 228 -35.47 -6.52 -1.21
C ASP A 228 -36.62 -5.51 -1.37
N ARG A 229 -36.45 -4.28 -0.87
CA ARG A 229 -37.46 -3.21 -0.93
C ARG A 229 -37.55 -2.52 -2.29
N LEU A 230 -36.42 -2.37 -2.97
CA LEU A 230 -36.35 -1.70 -4.29
C LEU A 230 -36.42 -2.68 -5.46
N GLY A 231 -36.06 -3.94 -5.25
CA GLY A 231 -36.08 -4.98 -6.27
C GLY A 231 -34.97 -4.85 -7.31
N LEU A 232 -35.14 -5.56 -8.43
CA LEU A 232 -34.13 -5.72 -9.48
C LEU A 232 -34.19 -4.60 -10.52
N VAL A 233 -33.96 -3.35 -10.09
CA VAL A 233 -33.98 -2.16 -10.95
C VAL A 233 -32.66 -1.40 -10.83
N ASP A 234 -32.08 -1.00 -11.97
CA ASP A 234 -30.92 -0.11 -12.00
C ASP A 234 -31.35 1.35 -11.89
N TYR A 235 -31.01 1.98 -10.77
CA TYR A 235 -31.27 3.39 -10.48
C TYR A 235 -30.09 4.31 -10.86
N SER A 236 -29.01 3.75 -11.38
CA SER A 236 -27.82 4.49 -11.79
C SER A 236 -27.85 4.85 -13.28
N LEU A 237 -28.73 5.77 -13.70
CA LEU A 237 -28.57 6.34 -15.05
C LEU A 237 -27.28 7.20 -15.13
N GLN A 238 -26.16 6.55 -15.40
CA GLN A 238 -24.98 7.13 -16.03
C GLN A 238 -24.80 6.43 -17.39
N GLN A 239 -25.60 6.82 -18.38
CA GLN A 239 -25.24 6.57 -19.76
C GLN A 239 -24.26 7.66 -20.22
N GLY A 240 -23.04 7.25 -20.56
CA GLY A 240 -22.12 7.99 -21.43
C GLY A 240 -21.68 9.37 -20.95
N GLY A 241 -20.64 9.43 -20.10
CA GLY A 241 -19.70 10.56 -20.01
C GLY A 241 -20.19 11.94 -19.56
N GLU A 242 -21.49 12.22 -19.64
CA GLU A 242 -22.10 13.49 -19.24
C GLU A 242 -22.59 13.38 -17.79
N GLN A 243 -22.26 14.41 -17.00
CA GLN A 243 -22.84 14.57 -15.67
C GLN A 243 -24.32 14.92 -15.83
N ASN A 244 -25.17 13.90 -15.95
CA ASN A 244 -26.61 14.08 -15.89
C ASN A 244 -26.96 14.63 -14.51
N PHE A 245 -27.35 15.90 -14.46
CA PHE A 245 -27.85 16.59 -13.26
C PHE A 245 -29.21 16.05 -12.79
N TYR A 246 -29.87 15.20 -13.59
CA TYR A 246 -31.17 14.64 -13.28
C TYR A 246 -31.07 13.21 -12.73
N ARG A 247 -31.64 13.01 -11.54
CA ARG A 247 -31.85 11.68 -10.96
C ARG A 247 -33.01 11.00 -11.69
N PRO A 248 -32.88 9.75 -12.14
CA PRO A 248 -33.93 9.07 -12.91
C PRO A 248 -35.09 8.50 -12.02
N TYR A 249 -35.16 8.91 -10.75
CA TYR A 249 -36.11 8.38 -9.77
C TYR A 249 -36.74 9.48 -8.93
N SER A 250 -37.88 9.18 -8.31
CA SER A 250 -38.63 10.11 -7.48
C SER A 250 -37.94 10.37 -6.13
N GLU A 251 -38.27 11.51 -5.49
CA GLU A 251 -37.80 11.84 -4.14
C GLU A 251 -38.18 10.77 -3.10
N HIS A 252 -39.33 10.12 -3.26
CA HIS A 252 -39.71 9.01 -2.39
C HIS A 252 -38.75 7.83 -2.51
N THR A 253 -38.37 7.48 -3.75
CA THR A 253 -37.40 6.40 -4.01
C THR A 253 -36.02 6.78 -3.49
N ALA A 254 -35.61 8.04 -3.64
CA ALA A 254 -34.36 8.56 -3.10
C ALA A 254 -34.27 8.36 -1.58
N LYS A 255 -35.35 8.70 -0.86
CA LYS A 255 -35.44 8.49 0.59
C LYS A 255 -35.31 7.00 0.94
N VAL A 256 -36.00 6.11 0.22
CA VAL A 256 -35.91 4.66 0.45
C VAL A 256 -34.48 4.16 0.25
N ILE A 257 -33.78 4.64 -0.79
CA ILE A 257 -32.37 4.30 -1.04
C ILE A 257 -31.49 4.76 0.13
N ASP A 258 -31.65 6.00 0.59
CA ASP A 258 -30.86 6.55 1.70
C ASP A 258 -31.11 5.80 3.02
N ASP A 259 -32.37 5.45 3.31
CA ASP A 259 -32.76 4.64 4.47
C ASP A 259 -32.08 3.25 4.40
N GLU A 260 -32.10 2.61 3.24
CA GLU A 260 -31.51 1.27 3.05
C GLU A 260 -29.98 1.29 3.20
N VAL A 261 -29.32 2.30 2.63
CA VAL A 261 -27.87 2.47 2.75
C VAL A 261 -27.47 2.69 4.20
N SER A 262 -28.23 3.50 4.94
CA SER A 262 -28.01 3.73 6.36
C SER A 262 -28.15 2.43 7.16
N GLN A 263 -29.19 1.63 6.89
CA GLN A 263 -29.40 0.33 7.53
C GLN A 263 -28.22 -0.61 7.28
N ILE A 264 -27.79 -0.79 6.03
CA ILE A 264 -26.66 -1.66 5.68
C ILE A 264 -25.40 -1.27 6.46
N ILE A 265 -25.09 0.04 6.54
CA ILE A 265 -23.90 0.52 7.24
C ILE A 265 -24.00 0.25 8.74
N ASN A 266 -25.15 0.54 9.36
CA ASN A 266 -25.35 0.33 10.79
C ASN A 266 -25.28 -1.16 11.16
N ASP A 267 -25.93 -2.03 10.38
CA ASP A 267 -25.92 -3.48 10.60
C ASP A 267 -24.49 -4.03 10.50
N GLN A 268 -23.71 -3.59 9.51
CA GLN A 268 -22.32 -4.01 9.38
C GLN A 268 -21.43 -3.42 10.49
N TYR A 269 -21.71 -2.19 10.96
CA TYR A 269 -20.99 -1.58 12.08
C TYR A 269 -21.19 -2.38 13.38
N GLU A 270 -22.43 -2.75 13.68
CA GLU A 270 -22.77 -3.54 14.87
C GLU A 270 -22.16 -4.95 14.79
N ARG A 271 -22.22 -5.58 13.61
CA ARG A 271 -21.61 -6.89 13.36
C ARG A 271 -20.11 -6.88 13.62
N VAL A 272 -19.39 -5.86 13.14
CA VAL A 272 -17.94 -5.74 13.33
C VAL A 272 -17.60 -5.39 14.77
N THR A 273 -18.38 -4.53 15.41
CA THR A 273 -18.22 -4.20 16.83
C THR A 273 -18.33 -5.45 17.69
N THR A 274 -19.31 -6.31 17.40
CA THR A 274 -19.48 -7.61 18.09
C THR A 274 -18.27 -8.51 17.85
N LEU A 275 -17.83 -8.66 16.60
CA LEU A 275 -16.65 -9.46 16.24
C LEU A 275 -15.37 -8.99 16.97
N LEU A 276 -15.13 -7.67 17.03
CA LEU A 276 -13.94 -7.12 17.69
C LEU A 276 -13.99 -7.30 19.21
N LYS A 277 -15.18 -7.25 19.83
CA LYS A 277 -15.36 -7.54 21.26
C LYS A 277 -15.12 -9.02 21.58
N GLU A 278 -15.60 -9.94 20.73
CA GLU A 278 -15.35 -11.37 20.89
C GLU A 278 -13.86 -11.73 20.77
N ARG A 279 -13.11 -10.95 19.98
CA ARG A 279 -11.69 -11.15 19.65
C ARG A 279 -10.77 -10.10 20.25
N GLU A 280 -11.16 -9.54 21.39
CA GLU A 280 -10.43 -8.48 22.09
C GLU A 280 -8.97 -8.87 22.40
N LYS A 281 -8.73 -10.12 22.80
CA LYS A 281 -7.38 -10.63 23.12
C LYS A 281 -6.47 -10.59 21.90
N GLU A 282 -6.97 -11.08 20.76
CA GLU A 282 -6.23 -11.11 19.50
C GLU A 282 -5.96 -9.69 18.98
N VAL A 283 -6.92 -8.76 19.13
CA VAL A 283 -6.73 -7.35 18.78
C VAL A 283 -5.61 -6.72 19.61
N HIS A 284 -5.65 -6.87 20.94
CA HIS A 284 -4.62 -6.29 21.81
C HIS A 284 -3.23 -6.85 21.51
N SER A 285 -3.11 -8.17 21.34
CA SER A 285 -1.82 -8.80 21.02
C SER A 285 -1.24 -8.29 19.71
N LEU A 286 -2.06 -8.20 18.65
CA LEU A 286 -1.61 -7.68 17.36
C LEU A 286 -1.19 -6.21 17.46
N CYS A 287 -1.94 -5.38 18.19
CA CYS A 287 -1.64 -3.96 18.31
C CYS A 287 -0.40 -3.69 19.14
N GLU A 288 -0.14 -4.45 20.21
CA GLU A 288 1.11 -4.36 20.96
C GLU A 288 2.32 -4.71 20.07
N LEU A 289 2.19 -5.78 19.27
CA LEU A 289 3.21 -6.14 18.30
C LEU A 289 3.42 -5.00 17.28
N LEU A 290 2.35 -4.35 16.82
CA LEU A 290 2.40 -3.32 15.79
C LEU A 290 3.02 -2.04 16.32
N ILE A 291 2.73 -1.66 17.56
CA ILE A 291 3.34 -0.54 18.24
C ILE A 291 4.84 -0.79 18.44
N SER A 292 5.25 -2.04 18.72
CA SER A 292 6.66 -2.39 18.95
C SER A 292 7.51 -2.41 17.66
N ARG A 293 6.96 -2.93 16.55
CA ARG A 293 7.70 -3.11 15.29
C ARG A 293 7.41 -2.05 14.23
N GLU A 294 6.36 -1.25 14.41
CA GLU A 294 5.82 -0.26 13.46
C GLU A 294 5.31 -0.81 12.11
N SER A 295 5.75 -2.02 11.74
CA SER A 295 5.25 -2.78 10.61
C SER A 295 5.29 -4.28 10.91
N ILE A 296 4.24 -4.97 10.48
CA ILE A 296 4.07 -6.41 10.64
C ILE A 296 3.74 -7.02 9.27
N THR A 297 4.29 -8.19 8.98
CA THR A 297 4.08 -9.00 7.78
C THR A 297 3.11 -10.16 8.02
N TYR A 298 2.58 -10.75 6.95
CA TYR A 298 1.61 -11.85 7.01
C TYR A 298 2.04 -13.01 7.93
N SER A 299 3.32 -13.43 7.88
CA SER A 299 3.82 -14.52 8.72
C SER A 299 3.76 -14.18 10.21
N GLU A 300 4.06 -12.93 10.57
CA GLU A 300 4.02 -12.47 11.96
C GLU A 300 2.57 -12.32 12.46
N ILE A 301 1.65 -11.91 11.58
CA ILE A 301 0.20 -11.90 11.85
C ILE A 301 -0.28 -13.33 12.13
N LEU A 302 0.14 -14.30 11.30
CA LEU A 302 -0.19 -15.71 11.45
C LEU A 302 0.37 -16.30 12.76
N GLU A 303 1.61 -15.96 13.12
CA GLU A 303 2.22 -16.39 14.39
C GLU A 303 1.50 -15.80 15.61
N CYS A 304 1.00 -14.57 15.50
CA CYS A 304 0.34 -13.85 16.60
C CYS A 304 -1.11 -14.30 16.83
N ILE A 305 -1.91 -14.44 15.76
CA ILE A 305 -3.36 -14.68 15.85
C ILE A 305 -3.71 -16.16 15.58
N GLY A 306 -2.78 -16.92 15.01
CA GLY A 306 -3.00 -18.31 14.61
C GLY A 306 -3.61 -18.44 13.21
N PRO A 307 -3.86 -19.69 12.76
CA PRO A 307 -4.36 -19.96 11.42
C PRO A 307 -5.74 -19.34 11.20
N ARG A 308 -5.95 -18.84 9.99
CA ARG A 308 -7.24 -18.27 9.58
C ARG A 308 -8.31 -19.37 9.63
N PRO A 309 -9.52 -19.09 10.18
CA PRO A 309 -10.61 -20.08 10.23
C PRO A 309 -11.15 -20.43 8.84
N VAL A 310 -11.04 -19.51 7.87
CA VAL A 310 -11.45 -19.72 6.48
C VAL A 310 -10.20 -19.90 5.62
N PRO A 311 -10.09 -20.98 4.83
CA PRO A 311 -8.93 -21.19 4.00
C PRO A 311 -8.81 -20.09 2.93
N PRO A 312 -7.59 -19.61 2.64
CA PRO A 312 -7.38 -18.63 1.59
C PRO A 312 -7.74 -19.20 0.21
N ASP A 313 -8.24 -18.33 -0.68
CA ASP A 313 -8.44 -18.66 -2.11
C ASP A 313 -7.14 -19.25 -2.70
N PRO A 314 -7.19 -20.26 -3.59
CA PRO A 314 -6.01 -20.81 -4.28
C PRO A 314 -5.00 -19.78 -4.78
N GLN A 315 -5.43 -18.62 -5.29
CA GLN A 315 -4.50 -17.57 -5.74
C GLN A 315 -3.80 -16.88 -4.56
N MET A 316 -4.54 -16.64 -3.49
CA MET A 316 -4.00 -16.12 -2.23
C MET A 316 -3.06 -17.15 -1.58
N ALA A 317 -3.38 -18.44 -1.64
CA ALA A 317 -2.53 -19.51 -1.13
C ALA A 317 -1.20 -19.59 -1.91
N ALA A 318 -1.26 -19.51 -3.24
CA ALA A 318 -0.06 -19.43 -4.08
C ALA A 318 0.79 -18.18 -3.76
N TYR A 319 0.14 -17.05 -3.49
CA TYR A 319 0.80 -15.83 -3.05
C TYR A 319 1.48 -15.99 -1.68
N ILE A 320 0.78 -16.54 -0.70
CA ILE A 320 1.30 -16.78 0.65
C ILE A 320 2.52 -17.72 0.59
N GLN A 321 2.47 -18.75 -0.26
CA GLN A 321 3.61 -19.66 -0.49
C GLN A 321 4.79 -18.96 -1.17
N ALA A 322 4.54 -17.92 -1.97
CA ALA A 322 5.58 -17.11 -2.61
C ALA A 322 6.15 -16.01 -1.69
N LEU A 323 5.54 -15.75 -0.53
CA LEU A 323 6.11 -14.89 0.50
C LEU A 323 7.28 -15.63 1.18
N PRO A 324 8.37 -14.92 1.51
CA PRO A 324 9.50 -15.54 2.16
C PRO A 324 9.04 -16.02 3.54
N THR A 325 9.08 -17.33 3.77
CA THR A 325 9.38 -17.81 5.11
C THR A 325 10.72 -17.20 5.46
N ARG A 326 10.80 -16.55 6.63
CA ARG A 326 12.01 -15.97 7.23
C ARG A 326 13.26 -16.72 6.74
N PRO A 327 14.29 -16.06 6.17
CA PRO A 327 15.54 -16.76 5.90
C PRO A 327 15.97 -17.38 7.22
N LEU A 328 15.97 -18.72 7.29
CA LEU A 328 16.58 -19.45 8.39
C LEU A 328 18.02 -18.95 8.42
N LEU A 329 18.34 -18.12 9.41
CA LEU A 329 19.73 -17.90 9.77
C LEU A 329 20.32 -19.29 9.95
N PRO A 330 21.46 -19.62 9.31
CA PRO A 330 22.08 -20.92 9.50
C PRO A 330 22.26 -21.09 11.00
N GLU A 331 21.68 -22.15 11.56
CA GLU A 331 21.97 -22.54 12.93
C GLU A 331 23.49 -22.61 13.02
N THR A 332 24.06 -21.76 13.89
CA THR A 332 25.47 -21.82 14.23
C THR A 332 25.75 -23.26 14.64
N GLY A 333 26.50 -23.96 13.80
CA GLY A 333 26.74 -25.37 13.95
C GLY A 333 27.53 -25.64 15.22
N ASP A 334 26.84 -26.04 16.28
CA ASP A 334 27.46 -26.84 17.32
C ASP A 334 27.47 -28.29 16.84
N LYS A 335 28.52 -28.62 16.08
CA LYS A 335 29.07 -29.96 16.05
C LYS A 335 30.40 -29.95 16.77
N GLU A 336 30.36 -30.12 18.09
CA GLU A 336 31.41 -30.89 18.76
C GLU A 336 30.84 -32.24 19.20
N THR A 337 31.35 -33.24 18.51
CA THR A 337 31.29 -34.67 18.78
C THR A 337 31.84 -35.01 20.16
N GLY A 338 31.16 -35.88 20.91
CA GLY A 338 31.74 -36.50 22.11
C GLY A 338 30.86 -37.62 22.68
N ASN A 339 31.35 -38.86 22.57
CA ASN A 339 30.80 -40.12 23.07
C ASN A 339 30.18 -40.09 24.48
N LYS A 340 29.07 -40.84 24.66
CA LYS A 340 28.76 -41.56 25.92
C LYS A 340 29.71 -42.77 25.96
N GLU A 341 30.36 -43.18 27.06
CA GLU A 341 29.84 -43.52 28.40
C GLU A 341 31.07 -43.85 29.35
N PRO A 342 30.93 -44.35 30.60
CA PRO A 342 30.94 -43.60 31.87
C PRO A 342 32.13 -43.92 32.82
N GLY A 343 32.34 -43.11 33.88
CA GLY A 343 33.11 -43.57 35.05
C GLY A 343 33.67 -42.51 36.02
N ASN A 344 33.32 -42.67 37.30
CA ASN A 344 33.96 -42.19 38.55
C ASN A 344 34.19 -40.67 38.76
N LYS A 345 33.53 -40.05 39.75
CA LYS A 345 33.76 -40.03 41.23
C LYS A 345 34.85 -39.05 41.66
N GLU A 346 34.47 -38.31 42.72
CA GLU A 346 35.29 -37.56 43.68
C GLU A 346 35.90 -36.25 43.15
N THR A 347 36.02 -35.14 43.86
CA THR A 347 35.68 -34.62 45.21
C THR A 347 36.26 -33.19 45.19
N GLY A 348 35.75 -32.25 46.00
CA GLY A 348 36.60 -31.11 46.41
C GLY A 348 35.88 -29.76 46.51
N GLU A 349 35.51 -29.43 47.74
CA GLU A 349 35.08 -28.13 48.23
C GLU A 349 36.16 -27.03 48.12
N LYS A 350 35.70 -25.78 48.06
CA LYS A 350 36.08 -24.58 48.87
C LYS A 350 36.00 -23.31 48.00
N GLU A 351 35.04 -22.43 48.21
CA GLU A 351 34.84 -21.48 49.33
C GLU A 351 35.63 -20.16 49.21
N THR A 352 34.90 -19.08 49.50
CA THR A 352 35.30 -17.71 49.89
C THR A 352 35.83 -16.79 48.78
N GLY A 353 35.54 -15.49 48.74
CA GLY A 353 34.83 -14.53 49.60
C GLY A 353 34.95 -13.16 48.89
N ASP A 354 33.87 -12.43 48.69
CA ASP A 354 33.41 -11.27 49.48
C ASP A 354 34.39 -10.09 49.64
N ASN A 355 34.01 -8.93 49.06
CA ASN A 355 33.91 -7.59 49.68
C ASN A 355 33.85 -6.52 48.57
N SER A 356 32.75 -5.75 48.45
CA SER A 356 32.50 -4.45 49.13
C SER A 356 33.39 -3.33 48.56
N ARG A 357 33.01 -2.07 48.30
CA ARG A 357 31.86 -1.20 48.61
C ARG A 357 32.35 0.23 48.22
N ARG A 358 31.41 1.14 47.87
CA ARG A 358 31.39 2.60 48.24
C ARG A 358 32.44 3.53 47.60
N ASP A 359 32.25 4.83 47.38
CA ASP A 359 31.22 5.89 47.58
C ASP A 359 31.84 7.12 46.83
N ASP A 360 31.15 7.92 46.01
CA ASP A 360 30.40 9.17 46.29
C ASP A 360 31.06 10.44 45.72
N ASP A 361 30.20 11.43 45.42
CA ASP A 361 30.37 12.89 45.37
C ASP A 361 31.05 13.57 44.15
N ASP A 362 30.67 14.78 43.68
CA ASP A 362 29.61 15.76 44.00
C ASP A 362 29.70 16.93 42.98
N SER A 363 28.62 17.71 42.86
CA SER A 363 28.49 19.13 42.44
C SER A 363 28.61 19.45 40.94
N GLY A 364 27.88 20.41 40.36
CA GLY A 364 27.00 21.49 40.83
C GLY A 364 26.81 22.47 39.65
N GLY A 365 25.61 22.99 39.46
CA GLY A 365 25.15 23.59 38.19
C GLY A 365 25.64 24.99 37.84
N GLN A 366 25.19 25.47 36.67
CA GLN A 366 24.91 26.89 36.40
C GLN A 366 24.05 27.06 35.14
N GLU A 367 22.91 27.75 35.33
CA GLU A 367 22.08 28.36 34.30
C GLU A 367 22.90 29.33 33.42
N ARG A 368 22.55 29.43 32.13
CA ARG A 368 22.80 30.61 31.30
C ARG A 368 21.84 30.63 30.11
N ASP A 369 20.88 31.55 30.19
CA ASP A 369 20.12 32.07 29.05
C ASP A 369 21.05 32.78 28.06
N LEU A 370 20.93 32.47 26.77
CA LEU A 370 21.34 33.35 25.68
C LEU A 370 20.44 33.10 24.45
N ASP A 371 19.41 33.95 24.32
CA ASP A 371 18.80 34.30 23.05
C ASP A 371 19.84 34.97 22.11
N ASN A 372 19.60 34.83 20.81
CA ASN A 372 20.25 35.44 19.63
C ASN A 372 21.16 34.52 18.82
N ASN A 373 20.69 34.14 17.63
CA ASN A 373 21.45 34.35 16.41
C ASN A 373 20.54 34.36 15.17
N ASP A 374 20.31 35.57 14.68
CA ASP A 374 19.84 35.91 13.36
C ASP A 374 20.90 35.61 12.28
N ASP A 375 20.40 35.16 11.13
CA ASP A 375 20.82 35.52 9.77
C ASP A 375 22.25 35.16 9.28
N ALA A 376 22.38 33.96 8.71
CA ALA A 376 23.50 33.63 7.83
C ALA A 376 23.26 34.20 6.42
N SER A 377 23.77 35.40 6.19
CA SER A 377 23.74 36.10 4.89
C SER A 377 24.41 35.30 3.75
N VAL A 378 23.64 35.05 2.69
CA VAL A 378 24.14 34.44 1.44
C VAL A 378 25.00 35.47 0.66
N PRO A 379 26.20 35.11 0.17
CA PRO A 379 27.08 36.02 -0.56
C PRO A 379 26.42 36.61 -1.82
N GLU A 380 26.54 37.92 -2.02
CA GLU A 380 25.97 38.70 -3.14
C GLU A 380 26.20 38.07 -4.53
N LYS A 381 27.37 37.46 -4.76
CA LYS A 381 27.70 36.78 -6.03
C LYS A 381 26.80 35.59 -6.37
N VAL A 382 26.17 34.98 -5.36
CA VAL A 382 25.22 33.86 -5.54
C VAL A 382 23.84 34.40 -5.89
N LYS A 383 23.43 35.52 -5.29
CA LYS A 383 22.16 36.19 -5.61
C LYS A 383 22.16 36.73 -7.05
N GLU A 384 23.30 37.26 -7.50
CA GLU A 384 23.46 37.77 -8.87
C GLU A 384 23.36 36.65 -9.91
N LYS A 385 24.00 35.49 -9.69
CA LYS A 385 23.88 34.32 -10.57
C LYS A 385 22.49 33.70 -10.60
N VAL A 386 21.78 33.70 -9.48
CA VAL A 386 20.39 33.21 -9.41
C VAL A 386 19.46 34.16 -10.17
N ARG A 387 19.72 35.46 -10.13
CA ARG A 387 18.95 36.46 -10.87
C ARG A 387 19.21 36.40 -12.38
N GLU A 388 20.46 36.20 -12.80
CA GLU A 388 20.84 35.99 -14.21
C GLU A 388 20.20 34.71 -14.78
N ALA A 389 20.17 33.63 -13.98
CA ALA A 389 19.49 32.38 -14.36
C ALA A 389 17.96 32.53 -14.43
N ALA A 390 17.36 33.35 -13.57
CA ALA A 390 15.93 33.62 -13.59
C ALA A 390 15.49 34.47 -14.80
N GLU A 391 16.29 35.47 -15.20
CA GLU A 391 16.03 36.28 -16.40
C GLU A 391 16.18 35.45 -17.70
N ALA A 392 17.13 34.52 -17.74
CA ALA A 392 17.29 33.59 -18.87
C ALA A 392 16.10 32.64 -19.07
N VAL A 393 15.37 32.32 -18.00
CA VAL A 393 14.16 31.48 -18.04
C VAL A 393 12.92 32.32 -18.38
N ALA A 394 12.84 33.57 -17.91
CA ALA A 394 11.71 34.46 -18.17
C ALA A 394 11.65 34.99 -19.62
N GLY A 395 12.76 35.00 -20.36
CA GLY A 395 12.84 35.49 -21.75
C GLY A 395 12.27 34.56 -22.83
N ARG A 396 11.91 33.31 -22.51
CA ARG A 396 11.36 32.36 -23.50
C ARG A 396 9.83 32.40 -23.51
N LYS A 397 9.25 33.14 -24.46
CA LYS A 397 7.82 33.04 -24.78
C LYS A 397 7.48 31.60 -25.24
N PRO A 398 6.33 31.03 -24.83
CA PRO A 398 5.88 29.74 -25.35
C PRO A 398 5.36 29.92 -26.78
N ALA A 399 5.98 29.25 -27.75
CA ALA A 399 5.44 29.16 -29.09
C ALA A 399 4.18 28.28 -29.06
N SER A 400 3.02 28.90 -29.29
CA SER A 400 1.76 28.22 -29.57
C SER A 400 1.64 28.01 -31.08
N GLY A 401 1.52 26.75 -31.51
CA GLY A 401 1.28 26.36 -32.90
C GLY A 401 1.53 24.86 -33.11
N PRO A 402 0.72 24.18 -33.96
CA PRO A 402 0.86 22.74 -34.16
C PRO A 402 2.18 22.44 -34.90
N VAL A 403 2.94 21.49 -34.36
CA VAL A 403 4.21 21.04 -34.94
C VAL A 403 3.91 20.21 -36.19
N ALA A 404 3.90 20.86 -37.35
CA ALA A 404 3.97 20.20 -38.63
C ALA A 404 5.42 19.72 -38.87
N CYS A 405 5.61 18.40 -39.00
CA CYS A 405 6.86 17.82 -39.47
C CYS A 405 7.12 18.31 -40.91
N LYS A 406 8.08 19.20 -41.10
CA LYS A 406 8.65 19.50 -42.42
C LYS A 406 9.72 18.44 -42.72
N ALA A 407 9.57 17.80 -43.87
CA ALA A 407 10.59 16.96 -44.47
C ALA A 407 11.73 17.84 -44.98
N ASP A 408 12.96 17.49 -44.62
CA ASP A 408 14.17 18.07 -45.20
C ASP A 408 14.22 17.71 -46.69
N LYS A 409 14.29 18.76 -47.53
CA LYS A 409 14.74 18.66 -48.91
C LYS A 409 16.19 19.06 -48.92
N ASP A 410 17.07 18.10 -49.16
CA ASP A 410 18.43 18.36 -49.60
C ASP A 410 18.37 18.84 -51.06
N GLU A 411 18.57 20.15 -51.24
CA GLU A 411 19.08 20.72 -52.49
C GLU A 411 20.46 21.29 -52.13
N ASP A 412 21.52 20.66 -52.64
CA ASP A 412 22.73 21.37 -53.04
C ASP A 412 23.50 20.57 -54.10
N ALA A 413 24.16 21.36 -54.94
CA ALA A 413 24.76 21.09 -56.24
C ALA A 413 25.90 20.06 -56.30
#